data_AF-C3ZAE5-F1
#
_entry.id   AF-C3ZAE5-F1
#
_cell.length_a   1.000
_cell.length_b   1.000
_cell.length_c   1.000
_cell.angle_alpha   90.00
_cell.angle_beta   90.00
_cell.angle_gamma   90.00
#
_symmetry.space_group_name_H-M   'P 1'
#
loop_
_entity.id
_entity.type
_entity.pdbx_description
1 polymer ?
#
loop_
_entity_poly.entity_id
_entity_poly.type
_entity_poly.pdbx_seq_one_letter_code
_entity_poly.pdbx_strand_id
1 'polypeptide(L)'
;MTRLCPFTFSSMQRVSSPTHSHGSPPRGILRRSSSGRSSGRGSRLSVRTPEDEKEEDKEEDEQEDEEVPVPVLQDEDGSDTDWVVPRKSPSPTRPSTSHTHHTFSDILDITASDEEFDTDLEEDFPPPPEKPYDPTGMHRYKEQCKNDGVVPATYLMKHLGDEHLVMRHHYLGERGWRPLAMALRKNVCIRHLDLVDNHLGVEGAVAIASAVKDSPYISEMNLSENFLGHGGSAIASMLETNSDLKTLILRANQLGDHEAKTFAEALKRNITMTTLDLSQNQFGELGGIFLGAGIGANEGLNCLNLSWNHLRLKGGVAIAMGIKVNQSLEVLDLSWNGLGDLGATAFGKALRFNKTLRMLDLSNNRITVEGAKKLSLGLAKNEGLETLMLGTNAIGDEGVKALLKVLEKKNTTLKVLGLQDITVTKEVYKSIRELEDIRGIQIIHAGLGGYEKIKYVPPPSAMSILDTFVQENRMRMIDMFRQFDKDQSGDITAEEFKAGLKELGLAVDEDQLDEMITQLDTDKNGRIDYQELMTGRVIFRTEQRYKARTAARAEKLEKERERHQLQLPTPEFRGLSL
;
A
#
# COMPACT_ATOMS: atom_id res chain seq x y z
N MET A 1 15.13 -2.01 -17.73
CA MET A 1 14.27 -2.92 -16.94
C MET A 1 13.94 -2.23 -15.63
N THR A 2 12.87 -1.44 -15.61
CA THR A 2 12.38 -0.76 -14.41
C THR A 2 11.85 -1.83 -13.46
N ARG A 3 12.53 -2.06 -12.33
CA ARG A 3 12.01 -2.93 -11.28
C ARG A 3 10.75 -2.24 -10.73
N LEU A 4 9.57 -2.75 -11.11
CA LEU A 4 8.30 -2.32 -10.55
C LEU A 4 8.37 -2.47 -9.02
N CYS A 5 7.98 -1.43 -8.27
CA CYS A 5 7.96 -1.56 -6.81
C CYS A 5 6.99 -2.70 -6.43
N PRO A 6 7.37 -3.64 -5.55
CA PRO A 6 6.59 -4.85 -5.24
C PRO A 6 5.17 -4.60 -4.73
N PHE A 7 4.84 -3.38 -4.27
CA PHE A 7 3.53 -3.04 -3.74
C PHE A 7 2.48 -2.72 -4.82
N THR A 8 2.90 -2.42 -6.05
CA THR A 8 2.07 -1.81 -7.11
C THR A 8 0.90 -2.65 -7.61
N PHE A 9 0.83 -3.95 -7.27
CA PHE A 9 -0.25 -4.85 -7.71
C PHE A 9 -1.02 -5.55 -6.58
N SER A 10 -0.65 -5.36 -5.30
CA SER A 10 -1.32 -6.07 -4.20
C SER A 10 -2.73 -5.53 -3.92
N SER A 11 -3.04 -4.29 -4.31
CA SER A 11 -4.39 -3.73 -4.24
C SER A 11 -5.35 -4.23 -5.34
N MET A 12 -4.88 -5.04 -6.31
CA MET A 12 -5.69 -5.56 -7.41
C MET A 12 -6.24 -6.99 -7.22
N GLN A 13 -5.92 -7.68 -6.12
CA GLN A 13 -6.47 -9.02 -5.86
C GLN A 13 -7.23 -9.10 -4.53
N ARG A 14 -8.56 -9.23 -4.67
CA ARG A 14 -9.53 -9.85 -3.75
C ARG A 14 -9.24 -9.70 -2.25
N VAL A 15 -9.93 -8.77 -1.62
CA VAL A 15 -10.34 -8.89 -0.22
C VAL A 15 -11.32 -10.07 -0.12
N SER A 16 -10.79 -11.28 0.00
CA SER A 16 -11.57 -12.42 0.48
C SER A 16 -11.82 -12.23 1.97
N SER A 17 -13.08 -12.09 2.32
CA SER A 17 -13.61 -12.03 3.68
C SER A 17 -13.14 -13.24 4.49
N PRO A 18 -12.68 -13.11 5.74
CA PRO A 18 -12.51 -14.27 6.60
C PRO A 18 -13.90 -14.80 6.97
N THR A 19 -14.24 -15.97 6.45
CA THR A 19 -15.40 -16.74 6.88
C THR A 19 -15.24 -17.10 8.35
N HIS A 20 -16.09 -16.55 9.22
CA HIS A 20 -16.26 -17.03 10.59
C HIS A 20 -16.71 -18.49 10.58
N SER A 21 -15.82 -19.42 10.90
CA SER A 21 -16.17 -20.77 11.30
C SER A 21 -16.55 -20.78 12.78
N HIS A 22 -17.83 -21.04 13.04
CA HIS A 22 -18.36 -21.32 14.38
C HIS A 22 -17.65 -22.52 15.02
N GLY A 23 -16.94 -22.28 16.12
CA GLY A 23 -16.50 -23.30 17.07
C GLY A 23 -17.10 -22.99 18.44
N SER A 24 -17.97 -23.88 18.94
CA SER A 24 -18.60 -23.80 20.26
C SER A 24 -17.57 -23.94 21.40
N PRO A 25 -17.70 -23.23 22.54
CA PRO A 25 -16.89 -23.51 23.72
C PRO A 25 -17.57 -24.58 24.60
N PRO A 26 -16.81 -25.47 25.26
CA PRO A 26 -17.37 -26.43 26.20
C PRO A 26 -17.66 -25.80 27.57
N ARG A 27 -18.71 -26.32 28.20
CA ARG A 27 -19.18 -26.02 29.56
C ARG A 27 -18.15 -26.40 30.63
N GLY A 28 -18.00 -25.58 31.68
CA GLY A 28 -17.18 -25.95 32.83
C GLY A 28 -17.22 -24.97 34.02
N ILE A 29 -18.25 -25.12 34.85
CA ILE A 29 -18.25 -25.10 36.34
C ILE A 29 -17.95 -23.77 37.08
N LEU A 30 -18.95 -23.38 37.89
CA LEU A 30 -18.93 -22.37 38.94
C LEU A 30 -17.76 -22.51 39.94
N ARG A 31 -17.24 -21.37 40.40
CA ARG A 31 -17.07 -21.12 41.84
C ARG A 31 -17.12 -19.63 42.18
N ARG A 32 -17.97 -19.30 43.15
CA ARG A 32 -18.15 -18.00 43.79
C ARG A 32 -16.92 -17.64 44.64
N SER A 33 -16.58 -16.35 44.68
CA SER A 33 -16.14 -15.69 45.91
C SER A 33 -16.39 -14.19 45.85
N SER A 34 -16.98 -13.71 46.94
CA SER A 34 -17.46 -12.39 47.30
C SER A 34 -16.37 -11.46 47.83
N SER A 35 -16.52 -10.15 47.58
CA SER A 35 -16.14 -8.96 48.42
C SER A 35 -15.67 -7.84 47.49
N GLY A 36 -16.00 -6.55 47.62
CA GLY A 36 -16.63 -5.78 48.68
C GLY A 36 -16.97 -4.37 48.15
N ARG A 37 -17.79 -3.66 48.91
CA ARG A 37 -18.32 -2.31 48.65
C ARG A 37 -17.32 -1.19 48.98
N SER A 38 -17.36 -0.10 48.20
CA SER A 38 -17.29 1.31 48.66
C SER A 38 -17.57 2.22 47.44
N SER A 39 -18.74 2.86 47.30
CA SER A 39 -19.19 4.14 47.87
C SER A 39 -18.30 5.36 47.56
N GLY A 40 -18.77 6.26 46.69
CA GLY A 40 -18.18 7.60 46.51
C GLY A 40 -18.86 8.43 45.41
N ARG A 41 -19.86 9.22 45.80
CA ARG A 41 -20.37 10.52 45.27
C ARG A 41 -19.67 11.07 44.01
N GLY A 42 -20.31 11.57 42.96
CA GLY A 42 -21.58 12.30 42.88
C GLY A 42 -21.32 13.80 42.68
N SER A 43 -21.33 14.29 41.42
CA SER A 43 -21.60 15.70 41.08
C SER A 43 -21.93 15.86 39.58
N ARG A 44 -23.17 16.29 39.33
CA ARG A 44 -23.72 16.82 38.07
C ARG A 44 -23.34 18.30 37.92
N LEU A 45 -23.33 18.77 36.66
CA LEU A 45 -23.65 20.11 36.10
C LEU A 45 -22.68 20.35 34.93
N SER A 46 -23.02 20.93 33.78
CA SER A 46 -24.27 21.37 33.17
C SER A 46 -23.94 21.74 31.72
N VAL A 47 -24.82 21.40 30.80
CA VAL A 47 -24.84 21.81 29.39
C VAL A 47 -25.17 23.30 29.28
N ARG A 48 -24.43 24.06 28.44
CA ARG A 48 -24.93 25.21 27.66
C ARG A 48 -24.10 25.44 26.39
N THR A 49 -24.80 25.52 25.26
CA THR A 49 -24.52 26.27 24.02
C THR A 49 -25.88 26.86 23.60
N PRO A 50 -26.04 27.61 22.49
CA PRO A 50 -25.11 28.40 21.66
C PRO A 50 -25.61 29.85 21.47
N GLU A 51 -24.79 30.78 20.95
CA GLU A 51 -25.31 31.94 20.20
C GLU A 51 -24.38 32.27 19.01
N ASP A 52 -25.04 32.59 17.90
CA ASP A 52 -24.56 32.93 16.56
C ASP A 52 -24.05 34.36 16.48
N GLU A 53 -23.00 34.63 15.69
CA GLU A 53 -22.85 35.89 14.94
C GLU A 53 -22.28 35.62 13.54
N LYS A 54 -22.90 36.28 12.56
CA LYS A 54 -22.59 36.29 11.11
C LYS A 54 -21.66 37.45 10.77
N GLU A 55 -21.26 37.48 9.48
CA GLU A 55 -20.62 38.55 8.70
C GLU A 55 -19.08 38.48 8.73
N GLU A 56 -18.33 38.66 7.64
CA GLU A 56 -18.58 39.08 6.26
C GLU A 56 -17.35 38.70 5.40
N ASP A 57 -17.53 38.57 4.09
CA ASP A 57 -16.50 38.33 3.08
C ASP A 57 -15.46 39.47 3.00
N LYS A 58 -14.16 39.15 3.04
CA LYS A 58 -13.11 39.96 2.41
C LYS A 58 -12.01 39.09 1.80
N GLU A 59 -11.80 39.32 0.51
CA GLU A 59 -10.62 38.96 -0.27
C GLU A 59 -9.38 39.63 0.35
N GLU A 60 -8.36 38.85 0.69
CA GLU A 60 -7.02 39.38 0.92
C GLU A 60 -5.99 38.50 0.21
N ASP A 61 -5.26 39.17 -0.70
CA ASP A 61 -4.11 38.69 -1.43
C ASP A 61 -2.98 38.27 -0.46
N GLU A 62 -2.40 37.09 -0.68
CA GLU A 62 -1.23 36.64 0.08
C GLU A 62 0.01 37.47 -0.30
N GLN A 63 0.34 38.43 0.56
CA GLN A 63 1.65 39.06 0.68
C GLN A 63 2.68 38.07 1.25
N GLU A 64 3.92 38.25 0.79
CA GLU A 64 5.13 37.55 1.20
C GLU A 64 5.41 37.79 2.69
N ASP A 65 5.55 36.72 3.48
CA ASP A 65 5.97 36.86 4.88
C ASP A 65 7.36 36.30 5.13
N GLU A 66 8.12 37.20 5.75
CA GLU A 66 9.48 37.15 6.24
C GLU A 66 9.74 36.03 7.26
N GLU A 67 11.00 35.61 7.31
CA GLU A 67 11.55 34.71 8.32
C GLU A 67 11.49 35.33 9.73
N VAL A 68 10.81 34.66 10.64
CA VAL A 68 10.86 34.97 12.08
C VAL A 68 11.92 34.06 12.75
N PRO A 69 12.86 34.60 13.56
CA PRO A 69 13.95 33.83 14.13
C PRO A 69 13.53 33.00 15.37
N VAL A 70 14.22 31.88 15.52
CA VAL A 70 14.04 30.87 16.59
C VAL A 70 14.55 31.42 17.94
N PRO A 71 13.86 31.20 19.08
CA PRO A 71 14.35 31.62 20.38
C PRO A 71 15.39 30.64 20.93
N VAL A 72 16.56 31.18 21.33
CA VAL A 72 17.61 30.47 22.06
C VAL A 72 17.22 30.41 23.54
N LEU A 73 17.11 29.19 24.07
CA LEU A 73 16.91 28.95 25.50
C LEU A 73 18.20 29.30 26.27
N GLN A 74 18.03 30.15 27.28
CA GLN A 74 19.02 30.46 28.30
C GLN A 74 19.00 29.36 29.37
N ASP A 75 20.15 28.73 29.60
CA ASP A 75 20.39 27.97 30.82
C ASP A 75 21.19 28.86 31.79
N GLU A 76 20.53 29.37 32.81
CA GLU A 76 21.17 29.81 34.05
C GLU A 76 20.96 28.70 35.08
N ASP A 77 22.05 28.18 35.64
CA ASP A 77 22.14 27.62 36.99
C ASP A 77 23.62 27.56 37.38
N GLY A 78 24.03 28.42 38.32
CA GLY A 78 25.34 28.41 38.96
C GLY A 78 25.28 27.80 40.35
N SER A 79 26.36 27.13 40.78
CA SER A 79 27.12 27.50 42.00
C SER A 79 28.24 26.50 42.33
N ASP A 80 29.41 27.08 42.57
CA ASP A 80 30.46 26.75 43.56
C ASP A 80 31.19 25.40 43.55
N THR A 81 32.48 25.42 43.19
CA THR A 81 33.56 25.72 44.17
C THR A 81 34.95 25.78 43.51
N ASP A 82 35.67 26.86 43.84
CA ASP A 82 37.11 27.16 43.85
C ASP A 82 38.14 26.21 43.19
N TRP A 83 39.10 26.78 42.42
CA TRP A 83 40.48 27.03 42.89
C TRP A 83 41.34 27.72 41.79
N VAL A 84 41.79 28.91 42.17
CA VAL A 84 42.80 29.87 41.67
C VAL A 84 43.91 29.38 40.70
N VAL A 85 44.12 30.16 39.63
CA VAL A 85 45.27 30.17 38.68
C VAL A 85 46.46 30.96 39.28
N PRO A 86 47.73 30.76 38.87
CA PRO A 86 48.26 31.68 37.83
C PRO A 86 49.32 31.08 36.87
N ARG A 87 49.51 31.82 35.76
CA ARG A 87 50.42 31.56 34.63
C ARG A 87 51.87 32.06 34.83
N LYS A 88 52.81 31.39 34.12
CA LYS A 88 54.10 31.81 33.47
C LYS A 88 55.17 32.49 34.35
N SER A 89 56.48 32.26 34.29
CA SER A 89 57.54 31.63 33.43
C SER A 89 58.87 31.75 34.25
N PRO A 90 60.13 31.45 33.82
CA PRO A 90 60.69 30.86 32.59
C PRO A 90 61.70 29.70 32.82
N SER A 91 62.11 29.03 31.73
CA SER A 91 63.18 28.02 31.68
C SER A 91 64.52 28.62 31.22
N PRO A 92 65.68 28.17 31.74
CA PRO A 92 66.98 28.59 31.23
C PRO A 92 67.51 27.66 30.13
N THR A 93 68.33 28.30 29.32
CA THR A 93 69.04 27.97 28.08
C THR A 93 70.00 26.77 28.10
N ARG A 94 70.13 26.17 26.90
CA ARG A 94 71.12 25.18 26.43
C ARG A 94 72.51 25.81 26.17
N PRO A 95 73.55 24.97 26.02
CA PRO A 95 74.41 25.07 24.82
C PRO A 95 74.75 23.66 24.29
N SER A 96 75.18 23.38 23.06
CA SER A 96 75.45 24.16 21.84
C SER A 96 75.77 23.14 20.72
N THR A 97 75.14 23.29 19.55
CA THR A 97 75.67 23.16 18.16
C THR A 97 76.43 21.87 17.74
N SER A 98 76.19 21.24 16.59
CA SER A 98 76.16 21.78 15.22
C SER A 98 75.56 20.77 14.22
N HIS A 99 75.10 21.26 13.06
CA HIS A 99 74.48 20.50 11.97
C HIS A 99 75.48 19.85 11.00
N THR A 100 75.09 18.74 10.36
CA THR A 100 75.11 18.59 8.88
C THR A 100 74.35 17.33 8.45
N HIS A 101 73.51 17.50 7.43
CA HIS A 101 72.69 16.47 6.76
C HIS A 101 73.56 15.40 6.09
N HIS A 102 73.12 14.14 6.05
CA HIS A 102 73.18 13.29 4.84
C HIS A 102 72.11 12.18 4.88
N THR A 103 71.59 11.87 3.70
CA THR A 103 70.40 11.11 3.35
C THR A 103 70.56 9.60 3.45
N PHE A 104 69.40 8.93 3.59
CA PHE A 104 69.21 7.51 3.80
C PHE A 104 69.24 6.75 2.46
N SER A 105 70.41 6.28 2.05
CA SER A 105 70.58 5.18 1.08
C SER A 105 72.08 4.88 0.97
N ASP A 106 72.41 3.59 1.08
CA ASP A 106 73.74 2.98 0.91
C ASP A 106 74.58 2.85 2.20
N ILE A 107 74.55 1.65 2.80
CA ILE A 107 75.72 0.78 2.94
C ILE A 107 75.22 -0.65 3.21
N LEU A 108 75.61 -1.53 2.30
CA LEU A 108 75.47 -2.98 2.26
C LEU A 108 76.45 -3.70 3.21
N ASP A 109 76.12 -4.97 3.46
CA ASP A 109 77.03 -6.13 3.61
C ASP A 109 78.07 -6.16 4.73
N ILE A 110 77.86 -7.06 5.70
CA ILE A 110 78.90 -7.99 6.17
C ILE A 110 78.27 -9.39 6.42
N THR A 111 78.63 -10.34 5.56
CA THR A 111 78.63 -11.81 5.76
C THR A 111 79.88 -12.18 6.60
N ALA A 112 80.04 -13.26 7.37
CA ALA A 112 79.53 -14.63 7.38
C ALA A 112 79.90 -15.36 8.71
N SER A 113 79.24 -16.50 8.96
CA SER A 113 79.67 -17.77 9.63
C SER A 113 80.15 -17.75 11.09
N ASP A 114 79.88 -18.70 11.99
CA ASP A 114 79.07 -19.94 12.14
C ASP A 114 78.96 -20.07 13.68
N GLU A 115 77.86 -20.54 14.28
CA GLU A 115 77.78 -21.91 14.78
C GLU A 115 76.34 -22.22 15.21
N GLU A 116 75.85 -23.33 14.67
CA GLU A 116 74.61 -24.02 14.96
C GLU A 116 74.43 -24.29 16.46
N PHE A 117 73.34 -23.77 17.03
CA PHE A 117 72.59 -24.47 18.07
C PHE A 117 71.13 -24.47 17.67
N ASP A 118 70.87 -25.37 16.73
CA ASP A 118 69.56 -25.86 16.35
C ASP A 118 68.90 -26.50 17.58
N THR A 119 67.93 -25.79 18.16
CA THR A 119 66.94 -26.39 19.07
C THR A 119 65.55 -26.08 18.54
N ASP A 120 65.33 -26.41 17.27
CA ASP A 120 64.00 -26.65 16.75
C ASP A 120 63.45 -27.95 17.36
N LEU A 121 62.95 -27.83 18.60
CA LEU A 121 61.85 -28.66 19.04
C LEU A 121 60.59 -28.14 18.33
N GLU A 122 60.49 -28.42 17.04
CA GLU A 122 59.19 -28.55 16.40
C GLU A 122 58.53 -29.75 17.07
N GLU A 123 57.76 -29.49 18.13
CA GLU A 123 56.67 -30.40 18.47
C GLU A 123 55.81 -30.46 17.21
N ASP A 124 55.95 -31.56 16.46
CA ASP A 124 55.06 -32.05 15.41
C ASP A 124 53.65 -32.22 16.01
N PHE A 125 53.02 -31.12 16.39
CA PHE A 125 51.59 -31.06 16.47
C PHE A 125 51.13 -31.05 15.03
N PRO A 126 50.44 -32.10 14.55
CA PRO A 126 49.78 -32.00 13.26
C PRO A 126 48.97 -30.70 13.28
N PRO A 127 49.06 -29.83 12.24
CA PRO A 127 48.26 -28.63 12.20
C PRO A 127 46.82 -29.04 12.52
N PRO A 128 46.15 -28.35 13.47
CA PRO A 128 44.79 -28.72 13.86
C PRO A 128 44.00 -28.89 12.56
N PRO A 129 43.29 -30.01 12.37
CA PRO A 129 42.75 -30.36 11.07
C PRO A 129 41.98 -29.15 10.54
N GLU A 130 42.42 -28.60 9.39
CA GLU A 130 41.79 -27.43 8.80
C GLU A 130 40.30 -27.76 8.65
N LYS A 131 39.47 -27.12 9.47
CA LYS A 131 38.03 -27.34 9.40
C LYS A 131 37.61 -26.95 7.99
N PRO A 132 36.93 -27.83 7.23
CA PRO A 132 36.54 -27.52 5.87
C PRO A 132 35.75 -26.20 5.86
N TYR A 133 36.18 -25.25 5.02
CA TYR A 133 35.51 -23.96 4.88
C TYR A 133 34.04 -24.20 4.49
N ASP A 134 33.13 -23.74 5.35
CA ASP A 134 31.69 -23.92 5.16
C ASP A 134 31.04 -22.60 4.72
N PRO A 135 30.84 -22.38 3.41
CA PRO A 135 30.20 -21.17 2.89
C PRO A 135 28.72 -21.04 3.29
N THR A 136 28.09 -22.16 3.65
CA THR A 136 26.64 -22.20 3.96
C THR A 136 26.34 -21.89 5.42
N GLY A 137 27.33 -22.00 6.31
CA GLY A 137 27.13 -21.88 7.76
C GLY A 137 26.37 -23.07 8.39
N MET A 138 26.17 -24.17 7.64
CA MET A 138 25.51 -25.40 8.08
C MET A 138 26.16 -26.04 9.31
N HIS A 139 27.49 -26.11 9.34
CA HIS A 139 28.24 -26.68 10.45
C HIS A 139 27.97 -25.90 11.72
N ARG A 140 28.01 -24.56 11.64
CA ARG A 140 27.70 -23.66 12.75
C ARG A 140 26.26 -23.78 13.21
N TYR A 141 25.31 -23.93 12.28
CA TYR A 141 23.92 -24.19 12.59
C TYR A 141 23.77 -25.46 13.45
N LYS A 142 24.34 -26.58 13.00
CA LYS A 142 24.26 -27.87 13.71
C LYS A 142 24.97 -27.84 15.06
N GLU A 143 26.14 -27.22 15.13
CA GLU A 143 26.92 -27.05 16.36
C GLU A 143 26.15 -26.20 17.37
N GLN A 144 25.56 -25.08 16.94
CA GLN A 144 24.80 -24.21 17.82
C GLN A 144 23.48 -24.86 18.27
N CYS A 145 22.78 -25.59 17.39
CA CYS A 145 21.63 -26.40 17.77
C CYS A 145 21.98 -27.42 18.86
N LYS A 146 23.13 -28.09 18.74
CA LYS A 146 23.62 -29.04 19.76
C LYS A 146 23.90 -28.34 21.09
N ASN A 147 24.55 -27.17 21.05
CA ASN A 147 24.89 -26.39 22.24
C ASN A 147 23.65 -25.84 22.96
N ASP A 148 22.65 -25.39 22.20
CA ASP A 148 21.41 -24.81 22.74
C ASP A 148 20.35 -25.87 23.08
N GLY A 149 20.61 -27.16 22.79
CA GLY A 149 19.67 -28.26 23.00
C GLY A 149 18.44 -28.19 22.10
N VAL A 150 18.57 -27.59 20.92
CA VAL A 150 17.49 -27.41 19.93
C VAL A 150 17.64 -28.44 18.81
N VAL A 151 16.53 -29.04 18.39
CA VAL A 151 16.53 -29.97 17.24
C VAL A 151 16.73 -29.18 15.94
N PRO A 152 17.77 -29.47 15.14
CA PRO A 152 17.98 -28.79 13.86
C PRO A 152 16.79 -28.97 12.92
N ALA A 153 16.29 -27.88 12.35
CA ALA A 153 15.22 -27.93 11.37
C ALA A 153 15.74 -28.57 10.08
N THR A 154 15.09 -29.65 9.65
CA THR A 154 15.50 -30.39 8.44
C THR A 154 15.43 -29.52 7.18
N TYR A 155 14.51 -28.56 7.13
CA TYR A 155 14.39 -27.62 6.02
C TYR A 155 15.61 -26.69 5.93
N LEU A 156 16.03 -26.06 7.04
CA LEU A 156 17.25 -25.25 7.07
C LEU A 156 18.48 -26.07 6.66
N MET A 157 18.54 -27.34 7.08
CA MET A 157 19.64 -28.22 6.70
C MET A 157 19.73 -28.51 5.18
N LYS A 158 18.65 -28.29 4.43
CA LYS A 158 18.62 -28.49 2.98
C LYS A 158 18.82 -27.19 2.20
N HIS A 159 18.39 -26.06 2.76
CA HIS A 159 18.23 -24.80 2.02
C HIS A 159 19.20 -23.68 2.44
N LEU A 160 20.09 -23.90 3.42
CA LEU A 160 21.13 -22.92 3.76
C LEU A 160 22.18 -22.71 2.65
N GLY A 161 22.26 -23.61 1.67
CA GLY A 161 23.11 -23.44 0.49
C GLY A 161 22.44 -22.69 -0.66
N ASP A 162 21.15 -22.39 -0.55
CA ASP A 162 20.38 -21.76 -1.63
C ASP A 162 20.51 -20.23 -1.58
N GLU A 163 20.29 -19.59 -2.73
CA GLU A 163 20.24 -18.12 -2.81
C GLU A 163 18.98 -17.53 -2.15
N HIS A 164 17.88 -18.29 -2.17
CA HIS A 164 16.59 -17.90 -1.61
C HIS A 164 16.21 -18.85 -0.46
N LEU A 165 16.28 -18.35 0.77
CA LEU A 165 15.80 -19.08 1.93
C LEU A 165 14.37 -18.64 2.26
N VAL A 166 13.40 -19.46 1.81
CA VAL A 166 11.96 -19.23 2.08
C VAL A 166 11.48 -20.23 3.11
N MET A 167 11.17 -19.76 4.31
CA MET A 167 10.63 -20.56 5.41
C MET A 167 9.49 -19.80 6.04
N ARG A 168 8.26 -19.97 5.53
CA ARG A 168 7.06 -19.30 6.04
C ARG A 168 6.23 -20.24 6.90
N HIS A 169 5.58 -19.77 7.97
CA HIS A 169 4.69 -20.61 8.80
C HIS A 169 5.37 -21.78 9.53
N HIS A 170 6.68 -21.67 9.77
CA HIS A 170 7.51 -22.64 10.48
C HIS A 170 7.98 -22.07 11.82
N TYR A 171 7.17 -22.27 12.86
CA TYR A 171 7.55 -21.90 14.22
C TYR A 171 8.81 -22.64 14.68
N LEU A 172 9.95 -21.95 14.77
CA LEU A 172 11.21 -22.50 15.28
C LEU A 172 11.33 -22.45 16.81
N GLY A 173 10.41 -21.75 17.48
CA GLY A 173 10.50 -21.41 18.90
C GLY A 173 11.55 -20.32 19.18
N GLU A 174 11.46 -19.70 20.36
CA GLU A 174 12.33 -18.59 20.78
C GLU A 174 13.83 -18.94 20.68
N ARG A 175 14.19 -20.17 21.07
CA ARG A 175 15.57 -20.66 21.04
C ARG A 175 16.07 -21.06 19.65
N GLY A 176 15.17 -21.32 18.69
CA GLY A 176 15.54 -21.76 17.36
C GLY A 176 16.16 -20.68 16.48
N TRP A 177 15.91 -19.41 16.81
CA TRP A 177 16.40 -18.25 16.06
C TRP A 177 17.89 -18.00 16.23
N ARG A 178 18.44 -18.27 17.41
CA ARG A 178 19.87 -18.05 17.69
C ARG A 178 20.78 -18.96 16.85
N PRO A 179 20.53 -20.29 16.75
CA PRO A 179 21.26 -21.14 15.80
C PRO A 179 21.18 -20.64 14.35
N LEU A 180 19.99 -20.23 13.89
CA LEU A 180 19.81 -19.70 12.54
C LEU A 180 20.62 -18.41 12.33
N ALA A 181 20.55 -17.46 13.26
CA ALA A 181 21.34 -16.23 13.22
C ALA A 181 22.86 -16.49 13.15
N MET A 182 23.35 -17.51 13.87
CA MET A 182 24.78 -17.88 13.82
C MET A 182 25.19 -18.46 12.46
N ALA A 183 24.28 -19.18 11.79
CA ALA A 183 24.50 -19.66 10.43
C ALA A 183 24.53 -18.48 9.43
N LEU A 184 23.55 -17.59 9.50
CA LEU A 184 23.38 -16.45 8.58
C LEU A 184 24.55 -15.47 8.63
N ARG A 185 25.20 -15.28 9.78
CA ARG A 185 26.35 -14.36 9.94
C ARG A 185 27.53 -14.68 9.02
N LYS A 186 27.72 -15.95 8.63
CA LYS A 186 28.82 -16.40 7.75
C LYS A 186 28.32 -16.98 6.44
N ASN A 187 27.01 -16.97 6.22
CA ASN A 187 26.43 -17.48 5.00
C ASN A 187 26.75 -16.52 3.85
N VAL A 188 27.31 -17.06 2.77
CA VAL A 188 27.66 -16.29 1.55
C VAL A 188 26.70 -16.57 0.39
N CYS A 189 25.73 -17.47 0.59
CA CYS A 189 24.83 -17.98 -0.45
C CYS A 189 23.53 -17.18 -0.50
N ILE A 190 22.91 -16.94 0.67
CA ILE A 190 21.56 -16.38 0.79
C ILE A 190 21.60 -14.88 0.48
N ARG A 191 20.82 -14.48 -0.52
CA ARG A 191 20.53 -13.08 -0.86
C ARG A 191 19.12 -12.67 -0.47
N HIS A 192 18.18 -13.61 -0.50
CA HIS A 192 16.77 -13.41 -0.20
C HIS A 192 16.37 -14.24 1.01
N LEU A 193 16.06 -13.56 2.12
CA LEU A 193 15.62 -14.18 3.36
C LEU A 193 14.13 -13.91 3.59
N ASP A 194 13.31 -14.95 3.52
CA ASP A 194 11.87 -14.87 3.75
C ASP A 194 11.47 -15.74 4.93
N LEU A 195 11.13 -15.07 6.03
CA LEU A 195 10.73 -15.68 7.29
C LEU A 195 9.33 -15.20 7.70
N VAL A 196 8.39 -15.07 6.78
CA VAL A 196 7.01 -14.62 7.10
C VAL A 196 6.29 -15.57 8.05
N ASP A 197 5.59 -15.01 9.04
CA ASP A 197 4.73 -15.73 9.99
C ASP A 197 5.42 -16.93 10.66
N ASN A 198 6.56 -16.70 11.31
CA ASN A 198 7.23 -17.72 12.13
C ASN A 198 7.25 -17.38 13.61
N HIS A 199 6.59 -16.30 14.03
CA HIS A 199 6.57 -15.83 15.41
C HIS A 199 8.01 -15.64 15.97
N LEU A 200 8.83 -14.83 15.28
CA LEU A 200 10.19 -14.50 15.75
C LEU A 200 10.17 -13.90 17.17
N GLY A 201 9.20 -13.01 17.44
CA GLY A 201 9.18 -12.23 18.68
C GLY A 201 10.40 -11.31 18.79
N VAL A 202 10.58 -10.74 19.99
CA VAL A 202 11.67 -9.78 20.27
C VAL A 202 13.04 -10.45 20.17
N GLU A 203 13.22 -11.62 20.78
CA GLU A 203 14.51 -12.32 20.81
C GLU A 203 14.96 -12.76 19.41
N GLY A 204 14.04 -13.30 18.62
CA GLY A 204 14.30 -13.67 17.23
C GLY A 204 14.66 -12.46 16.38
N ALA A 205 13.96 -11.33 16.56
CA ALA A 205 14.27 -10.08 15.87
C ALA A 205 15.71 -9.62 16.15
N VAL A 206 16.11 -9.60 17.42
CA VAL A 206 17.46 -9.20 17.84
C VAL A 206 18.52 -10.15 17.29
N ALA A 207 18.26 -11.46 17.33
CA ALA A 207 19.18 -12.46 16.80
C ALA A 207 19.41 -12.26 15.29
N ILE A 208 18.32 -12.15 14.51
CA ILE A 208 18.40 -11.93 13.06
C ILE A 208 19.01 -10.57 12.73
N ALA A 209 18.62 -9.49 13.42
CA ALA A 209 19.24 -8.16 13.26
C ALA A 209 20.76 -8.22 13.46
N SER A 210 21.21 -8.91 14.51
CA SER A 210 22.65 -9.06 14.80
C SER A 210 23.41 -9.87 13.74
N ALA A 211 22.74 -10.79 13.06
CA ALA A 211 23.34 -11.60 12.00
C ALA A 211 23.42 -10.84 10.67
N VAL A 212 22.35 -10.11 10.33
CA VAL A 212 22.25 -9.34 9.08
C VAL A 212 23.13 -8.09 9.15
N LYS A 213 23.30 -7.49 10.34
CA LYS A 213 24.16 -6.32 10.54
C LYS A 213 25.55 -6.48 9.90
N ASP A 214 26.17 -7.64 10.08
CA ASP A 214 27.53 -7.94 9.60
C ASP A 214 27.53 -8.73 8.27
N SER A 215 26.36 -9.06 7.71
CA SER A 215 26.25 -9.87 6.50
C SER A 215 26.11 -8.98 5.26
N PRO A 216 27.11 -8.99 4.34
CA PRO A 216 27.06 -8.18 3.13
C PRO A 216 26.28 -8.84 1.98
N TYR A 217 25.79 -10.07 2.17
CA TYR A 217 25.20 -10.86 1.09
C TYR A 217 23.68 -10.76 1.00
N ILE A 218 23.01 -10.51 2.13
CA ILE A 218 21.54 -10.45 2.20
C ILE A 218 21.08 -9.09 1.67
N SER A 219 20.51 -9.10 0.47
CA SER A 219 19.98 -7.90 -0.17
C SER A 219 18.49 -7.68 0.08
N GLU A 220 17.73 -8.75 0.34
CA GLU A 220 16.28 -8.68 0.54
C GLU A 220 15.87 -9.51 1.75
N MET A 221 15.12 -8.90 2.67
CA MET A 221 14.66 -9.55 3.90
C MET A 221 13.18 -9.29 4.15
N ASN A 222 12.40 -10.36 4.33
CA ASN A 222 11.00 -10.31 4.67
C ASN A 222 10.75 -10.98 6.03
N LEU A 223 10.36 -10.19 7.01
CA LEU A 223 10.02 -10.62 8.37
C LEU A 223 8.56 -10.28 8.71
N SER A 224 7.65 -10.29 7.73
CA SER A 224 6.23 -9.96 7.98
C SER A 224 5.56 -10.93 8.96
N GLU A 225 4.56 -10.44 9.71
CA GLU A 225 3.71 -11.26 10.59
C GLU A 225 4.47 -12.00 11.70
N ASN A 226 5.50 -11.40 12.27
CA ASN A 226 6.41 -12.05 13.23
C ASN A 226 6.36 -11.53 14.66
N PHE A 227 5.40 -10.66 14.97
CA PHE A 227 5.18 -10.15 16.33
C PHE A 227 6.44 -9.53 16.95
N LEU A 228 7.23 -8.80 16.16
CA LEU A 228 8.52 -8.26 16.61
C LEU A 228 8.36 -7.31 17.82
N GLY A 229 7.27 -6.52 17.86
CA GLY A 229 7.04 -5.52 18.90
C GLY A 229 8.27 -4.61 19.06
N HIS A 230 8.78 -4.51 20.29
CA HIS A 230 10.00 -3.74 20.59
C HIS A 230 11.28 -4.27 19.93
N GLY A 231 11.28 -5.50 19.43
CA GLY A 231 12.37 -6.05 18.61
C GLY A 231 12.61 -5.27 17.31
N GLY A 232 11.63 -4.47 16.86
CA GLY A 232 11.77 -3.57 15.73
C GLY A 232 12.91 -2.55 15.89
N SER A 233 13.19 -2.10 17.11
CA SER A 233 14.31 -1.17 17.36
C SER A 233 15.67 -1.81 17.02
N ALA A 234 15.85 -3.11 17.27
CA ALA A 234 17.07 -3.81 16.89
C ALA A 234 17.25 -3.89 15.37
N ILE A 235 16.14 -4.07 14.63
CA ILE A 235 16.13 -4.03 13.17
C ILE A 235 16.46 -2.63 12.66
N ALA A 236 15.87 -1.58 13.27
CA ALA A 236 16.19 -0.19 12.92
C ALA A 236 17.68 0.14 13.16
N SER A 237 18.23 -0.22 14.32
CA SER A 237 19.65 -0.01 14.60
C SER A 237 20.58 -0.83 13.69
N MET A 238 20.12 -1.98 13.18
CA MET A 238 20.86 -2.73 12.17
C MET A 238 20.95 -1.94 10.85
N LEU A 239 19.86 -1.29 10.43
CA LEU A 239 19.81 -0.47 9.22
C LEU A 239 20.75 0.74 9.28
N GLU A 240 21.02 1.30 10.46
CA GLU A 240 21.98 2.41 10.58
C GLU A 240 23.38 2.05 10.10
N THR A 241 23.77 0.78 10.26
CA THR A 241 25.12 0.28 9.96
C THR A 241 25.21 -0.55 8.69
N ASN A 242 24.11 -1.22 8.31
CA ASN A 242 24.12 -2.13 7.18
C ASN A 242 24.02 -1.34 5.85
N SER A 243 24.95 -1.60 4.94
CA SER A 243 25.04 -0.94 3.63
C SER A 243 24.47 -1.76 2.46
N ASP A 244 24.20 -3.04 2.67
CA ASP A 244 23.95 -3.99 1.59
C ASP A 244 22.47 -4.32 1.40
N LEU A 245 21.67 -4.25 2.47
CA LEU A 245 20.24 -4.51 2.44
C LEU A 245 19.51 -3.45 1.60
N LYS A 246 18.82 -3.91 0.56
CA LYS A 246 18.07 -3.06 -0.39
C LYS A 246 16.57 -3.07 -0.10
N THR A 247 16.03 -4.23 0.27
CA THR A 247 14.60 -4.40 0.51
C THR A 247 14.35 -5.00 1.88
N LEU A 248 13.53 -4.31 2.67
CA LEU A 248 13.10 -4.77 3.97
C LEU A 248 11.57 -4.73 4.07
N ILE A 249 10.97 -5.87 4.40
CA ILE A 249 9.52 -6.00 4.58
C ILE A 249 9.23 -6.39 6.03
N LEU A 250 8.54 -5.50 6.75
CA LEU A 250 8.18 -5.60 8.16
C LEU A 250 6.67 -5.45 8.39
N ARG A 251 5.87 -5.90 7.43
CA ARG A 251 4.41 -5.82 7.51
C ARG A 251 3.87 -6.57 8.74
N ALA A 252 2.87 -6.02 9.41
CA ALA A 252 2.13 -6.69 10.48
C ALA A 252 3.01 -7.21 11.64
N ASN A 253 3.89 -6.36 12.18
CA ASN A 253 4.82 -6.70 13.26
C ASN A 253 4.55 -6.01 14.60
N GLN A 254 3.41 -5.30 14.71
CA GLN A 254 3.01 -4.58 15.92
C GLN A 254 4.02 -3.52 16.36
N LEU A 255 4.68 -2.86 15.39
CA LEU A 255 5.61 -1.77 15.66
C LEU A 255 4.85 -0.49 16.07
N GLY A 256 5.29 0.19 17.14
CA GLY A 256 4.66 1.38 17.67
C GLY A 256 5.47 2.67 17.44
N ASP A 257 5.03 3.76 18.06
CA ASP A 257 5.64 5.09 17.90
C ASP A 257 7.09 5.17 18.39
N HIS A 258 7.45 4.38 19.40
CA HIS A 258 8.82 4.27 19.87
C HIS A 258 9.74 3.70 18.78
N GLU A 259 9.31 2.62 18.13
CA GLU A 259 10.05 2.01 17.03
C GLU A 259 10.08 2.94 15.81
N ALA A 260 8.99 3.67 15.53
CA ALA A 260 8.95 4.68 14.47
C ALA A 260 10.06 5.74 14.62
N LYS A 261 10.34 6.18 15.85
CA LYS A 261 11.45 7.08 16.15
C LYS A 261 12.80 6.46 15.77
N THR A 262 13.04 5.23 16.19
CA THR A 262 14.29 4.52 15.85
C THR A 262 14.43 4.29 14.34
N PHE A 263 13.35 3.97 13.63
CA PHE A 263 13.35 3.87 12.17
C PHE A 263 13.62 5.22 11.51
N ALA A 264 13.06 6.31 12.03
CA ALA A 264 13.33 7.65 11.51
C ALA A 264 14.81 8.06 11.66
N GLU A 265 15.44 7.72 12.79
CA GLU A 265 16.87 7.94 13.00
C GLU A 265 17.72 7.07 12.08
N ALA A 266 17.33 5.81 11.87
CA ALA A 266 17.98 4.91 10.93
C ALA A 266 17.88 5.38 9.47
N LEU A 267 16.71 5.84 9.05
CA LEU A 267 16.47 6.36 7.69
C LEU A 267 17.29 7.62 7.41
N LYS A 268 17.60 8.45 8.41
CA LYS A 268 18.47 9.62 8.20
C LYS A 268 19.91 9.24 7.84
N ARG A 269 20.37 8.08 8.29
CA ARG A 269 21.75 7.60 8.08
C ARG A 269 21.86 6.64 6.90
N ASN A 270 20.84 5.80 6.71
CA ASN A 270 20.85 4.78 5.67
C ASN A 270 20.42 5.38 4.31
N ILE A 271 21.35 5.37 3.35
CA ILE A 271 21.11 5.81 1.97
C ILE A 271 21.11 4.64 0.98
N THR A 272 21.24 3.40 1.46
CA THR A 272 21.46 2.23 0.61
C THR A 272 20.19 1.44 0.37
N MET A 273 19.23 1.50 1.30
CA MET A 273 17.94 0.84 1.25
C MET A 273 17.01 1.55 0.25
N THR A 274 16.42 0.79 -0.66
CA THR A 274 15.58 1.31 -1.73
C THR A 274 14.10 1.06 -1.50
N THR A 275 13.75 -0.03 -0.79
CA THR A 275 12.36 -0.43 -0.53
C THR A 275 12.15 -0.80 0.93
N LEU A 276 11.19 -0.14 1.57
CA LEU A 276 10.81 -0.40 2.95
C LEU A 276 9.28 -0.57 3.06
N ASP A 277 8.85 -1.74 3.55
CA ASP A 277 7.45 -2.00 3.91
C ASP A 277 7.28 -1.98 5.42
N LEU A 278 6.53 -1.01 5.91
CA LEU A 278 6.15 -0.80 7.30
C LEU A 278 4.62 -0.84 7.47
N SER A 279 3.90 -1.42 6.51
CA SER A 279 2.45 -1.51 6.52
C SER A 279 1.90 -2.38 7.65
N GLN A 280 0.62 -2.17 7.99
CA GLN A 280 -0.10 -2.99 8.97
C GLN A 280 0.51 -3.00 10.37
N ASN A 281 1.19 -1.91 10.77
CA ASN A 281 1.74 -1.74 12.11
C ASN A 281 0.86 -0.82 12.96
N GLN A 282 1.36 -0.40 14.12
CA GLN A 282 0.63 0.41 15.09
C GLN A 282 1.22 1.82 15.19
N PHE A 283 1.80 2.35 14.11
CA PHE A 283 2.35 3.72 14.09
C PHE A 283 1.22 4.72 14.23
N GLY A 284 1.23 5.47 15.33
CA GLY A 284 0.32 6.53 15.65
C GLY A 284 0.75 7.89 15.10
N GLU A 285 0.14 8.94 15.65
CA GLU A 285 0.39 10.31 15.22
C GLU A 285 1.81 10.78 15.51
N LEU A 286 2.37 10.40 16.67
CA LEU A 286 3.76 10.70 17.01
C LEU A 286 4.73 9.95 16.10
N GLY A 287 4.45 8.68 15.80
CA GLY A 287 5.23 7.89 14.86
C GLY A 287 5.28 8.53 13.47
N GLY A 288 4.15 9.05 12.98
CA GLY A 288 4.11 9.80 11.72
C GLY A 288 4.95 11.09 11.73
N ILE A 289 5.02 11.79 12.86
CA ILE A 289 5.88 12.97 13.01
C ILE A 289 7.37 12.58 12.89
N PHE A 290 7.79 11.53 13.60
CA PHE A 290 9.17 11.06 13.51
C PHE A 290 9.51 10.56 12.10
N LEU A 291 8.66 9.71 11.52
CA LEU A 291 8.85 9.17 10.18
C LEU A 291 8.87 10.27 9.13
N GLY A 292 8.01 11.30 9.23
CA GLY A 292 8.04 12.45 8.33
C GLY A 292 9.39 13.18 8.34
N ALA A 293 9.99 13.38 9.51
CA ALA A 293 11.33 13.95 9.62
C ALA A 293 12.44 13.02 9.09
N GLY A 294 12.28 11.70 9.25
CA GLY A 294 13.19 10.71 8.68
C GLY A 294 13.14 10.67 7.15
N ILE A 295 11.94 10.64 6.57
CA ILE A 295 11.69 10.65 5.13
C ILE A 295 12.24 11.93 4.49
N GLY A 296 12.03 13.09 5.11
CA GLY A 296 12.51 14.37 4.56
C GLY A 296 14.03 14.46 4.42
N ALA A 297 14.78 13.75 5.26
CA ALA A 297 16.24 13.74 5.26
C ALA A 297 16.86 12.53 4.54
N ASN A 298 16.04 11.55 4.15
CA ASN A 298 16.54 10.36 3.47
C ASN A 298 16.75 10.63 1.97
N GLU A 299 17.87 10.16 1.42
CA GLU A 299 18.24 10.37 0.00
C GLU A 299 18.28 9.07 -0.82
N GLY A 300 18.06 7.90 -0.20
CA GLY A 300 18.23 6.60 -0.86
C GLY A 300 16.95 5.79 -1.10
N LEU A 301 15.89 6.07 -0.34
CA LEU A 301 14.65 5.29 -0.34
C LEU A 301 13.76 5.71 -1.50
N ASN A 302 13.42 4.76 -2.37
CA ASN A 302 12.59 4.99 -3.54
C ASN A 302 11.14 4.56 -3.31
N CYS A 303 10.93 3.51 -2.49
CA CYS A 303 9.61 2.96 -2.26
C CYS A 303 9.34 2.73 -0.77
N LEU A 304 8.27 3.34 -0.26
CA LEU A 304 7.86 3.26 1.13
C LEU A 304 6.38 2.91 1.24
N ASN A 305 6.08 1.83 1.96
CA ASN A 305 4.71 1.47 2.31
C ASN A 305 4.47 1.69 3.81
N LEU A 306 3.54 2.57 4.12
CA LEU A 306 3.06 2.89 5.48
C LEU A 306 1.55 2.65 5.61
N SER A 307 0.95 1.89 4.69
CA SER A 307 -0.49 1.62 4.70
C SER A 307 -0.96 0.91 5.97
N TRP A 308 -2.23 1.10 6.31
CA TRP A 308 -2.89 0.42 7.43
C TRP A 308 -2.17 0.65 8.78
N ASN A 309 -1.81 1.91 9.04
CA ASN A 309 -1.30 2.37 10.33
C ASN A 309 -2.30 3.38 10.95
N HIS A 310 -1.90 4.07 12.00
CA HIS A 310 -2.72 5.05 12.73
C HIS A 310 -2.11 6.45 12.70
N LEU A 311 -1.45 6.81 11.60
CA LEU A 311 -0.71 8.07 11.47
C LEU A 311 -1.60 9.29 11.74
N ARG A 312 -2.84 9.28 11.22
CA ARG A 312 -3.86 10.31 11.44
C ARG A 312 -3.37 11.74 11.12
N LEU A 313 -4.29 12.69 11.23
CA LEU A 313 -4.12 14.14 11.13
C LEU A 313 -2.66 14.67 11.09
N LYS A 314 -2.02 14.94 12.25
CA LYS A 314 -0.70 15.60 12.30
C LYS A 314 0.43 14.71 11.80
N GLY A 315 0.32 13.39 11.98
CA GLY A 315 1.26 12.43 11.40
C GLY A 315 1.27 12.52 9.88
N GLY A 316 0.10 12.64 9.26
CA GLY A 316 -0.05 12.89 7.83
C GLY A 316 0.53 14.22 7.37
N VAL A 317 0.32 15.29 8.14
CA VAL A 317 0.92 16.61 7.85
C VAL A 317 2.43 16.55 7.88
N ALA A 318 3.01 15.88 8.89
CA ALA A 318 4.46 15.76 9.02
C ALA A 318 5.08 14.95 7.89
N ILE A 319 4.44 13.85 7.45
CA ILE A 319 4.90 13.10 6.28
C ILE A 319 4.81 13.95 5.02
N ALA A 320 3.71 14.69 4.82
CA ALA A 320 3.60 15.61 3.69
C ALA A 320 4.71 16.68 3.70
N MET A 321 5.06 17.22 4.87
CA MET A 321 6.19 18.15 5.01
C MET A 321 7.53 17.50 4.66
N GLY A 322 7.76 16.25 5.08
CA GLY A 322 8.93 15.47 4.68
C GLY A 322 8.99 15.26 3.16
N ILE A 323 7.86 14.90 2.54
CA ILE A 323 7.77 14.71 1.08
C ILE A 323 8.00 15.99 0.29
N LYS A 324 7.60 17.15 0.83
CA LYS A 324 7.86 18.44 0.19
C LYS A 324 9.36 18.65 -0.11
N VAL A 325 10.24 18.19 0.79
CA VAL A 325 11.69 18.38 0.69
C VAL A 325 12.43 17.15 0.16
N ASN A 326 11.87 15.95 0.30
CA ASN A 326 12.48 14.71 -0.15
C ASN A 326 12.65 14.70 -1.69
N GLN A 327 13.79 14.15 -2.14
CA GLN A 327 14.19 14.12 -3.56
C GLN A 327 14.48 12.70 -4.08
N SER A 328 14.18 11.66 -3.31
CA SER A 328 14.50 10.27 -3.65
C SER A 328 13.26 9.40 -3.80
N LEU A 329 12.23 9.65 -3.01
CA LEU A 329 11.05 8.80 -2.94
C LEU A 329 10.19 8.95 -4.20
N GLU A 330 9.93 7.82 -4.85
CA GLU A 330 9.12 7.72 -6.07
C GLU A 330 7.75 7.13 -5.78
N VAL A 331 7.64 6.20 -4.82
CA VAL A 331 6.42 5.48 -4.51
C VAL A 331 6.14 5.56 -3.00
N LEU A 332 4.98 6.09 -2.65
CA LEU A 332 4.51 6.21 -1.27
C LEU A 332 3.08 5.69 -1.14
N ASP A 333 2.91 4.66 -0.31
CA ASP A 333 1.59 4.17 0.07
C ASP A 333 1.26 4.58 1.51
N LEU A 334 0.23 5.41 1.66
CA LEU A 334 -0.32 5.88 2.93
C LEU A 334 -1.79 5.49 3.08
N SER A 335 -2.27 4.51 2.31
CA SER A 335 -3.66 4.09 2.36
C SER A 335 -4.05 3.63 3.77
N TRP A 336 -5.32 3.82 4.16
CA TRP A 336 -5.85 3.39 5.46
C TRP A 336 -5.14 3.96 6.70
N ASN A 337 -4.83 5.26 6.71
CA ASN A 337 -4.20 5.94 7.85
C ASN A 337 -5.08 7.00 8.54
N GLY A 338 -6.24 7.30 7.96
CA GLY A 338 -7.18 8.28 8.51
C GLY A 338 -6.60 9.71 8.58
N LEU A 339 -5.84 10.13 7.57
CA LEU A 339 -5.16 11.43 7.51
C LEU A 339 -6.14 12.63 7.52
N GLY A 340 -7.37 12.43 7.03
CA GLY A 340 -8.40 13.45 6.91
C GLY A 340 -8.05 14.59 5.93
N ASP A 341 -8.89 15.61 5.91
CA ASP A 341 -8.72 16.78 5.02
C ASP A 341 -7.49 17.61 5.34
N LEU A 342 -7.04 17.58 6.61
CA LEU A 342 -5.81 18.25 7.04
C LEU A 342 -4.58 17.65 6.35
N GLY A 343 -4.47 16.31 6.37
CA GLY A 343 -3.42 15.60 5.65
C GLY A 343 -3.51 15.81 4.14
N ALA A 344 -4.72 15.72 3.56
CA ALA A 344 -4.94 15.98 2.13
C ALA A 344 -4.50 17.40 1.72
N THR A 345 -4.80 18.41 2.53
CA THR A 345 -4.38 19.80 2.30
C THR A 345 -2.86 19.93 2.36
N ALA A 346 -2.20 19.28 3.33
CA ALA A 346 -0.76 19.27 3.44
C ALA A 346 -0.10 18.59 2.23
N PHE A 347 -0.64 17.46 1.75
CA PHE A 347 -0.19 16.82 0.52
C PHE A 347 -0.40 17.70 -0.71
N GLY A 348 -1.52 18.41 -0.83
CA GLY A 348 -1.74 19.38 -1.89
C GLY A 348 -0.65 20.45 -1.92
N LYS A 349 -0.26 20.97 -0.75
CA LYS A 349 0.86 21.93 -0.64
C LYS A 349 2.21 21.29 -0.95
N ALA A 350 2.47 20.06 -0.51
CA ALA A 350 3.74 19.36 -0.72
C ALA A 350 3.96 19.00 -2.19
N LEU A 351 2.94 18.46 -2.86
CA LEU A 351 2.98 18.05 -4.27
C LEU A 351 3.25 19.20 -5.22
N ARG A 352 2.95 20.45 -4.84
CA ARG A 352 3.33 21.62 -5.65
C ARG A 352 4.84 21.72 -5.86
N PHE A 353 5.64 21.26 -4.90
CA PHE A 353 7.11 21.41 -4.91
C PHE A 353 7.81 20.10 -5.21
N ASN A 354 7.28 18.97 -4.73
CA ASN A 354 7.89 17.68 -4.98
C ASN A 354 7.74 17.27 -6.45
N LYS A 355 8.86 16.93 -7.09
CA LYS A 355 8.91 16.48 -8.50
C LYS A 355 9.33 15.02 -8.67
N THR A 356 9.69 14.34 -7.58
CA THR A 356 10.27 13.00 -7.59
C THR A 356 9.23 11.92 -7.41
N LEU A 357 8.19 12.20 -6.62
CA LEU A 357 7.12 11.27 -6.33
C LEU A 357 6.31 11.00 -7.59
N ARG A 358 6.26 9.72 -7.99
CA ARG A 358 5.56 9.21 -9.17
C ARG A 358 4.24 8.55 -8.80
N MET A 359 4.19 7.86 -7.67
CA MET A 359 2.99 7.18 -7.19
C MET A 359 2.71 7.55 -5.73
N LEU A 360 1.47 8.00 -5.50
CA LEU A 360 0.97 8.29 -4.17
C LEU A 360 -0.37 7.59 -3.96
N ASP A 361 -0.45 6.75 -2.93
CA ASP A 361 -1.71 6.14 -2.49
C ASP A 361 -2.22 6.80 -1.20
N LEU A 362 -3.37 7.45 -1.31
CA LEU A 362 -4.12 8.07 -0.22
C LEU A 362 -5.51 7.43 -0.05
N SER A 363 -5.70 6.21 -0.51
CA SER A 363 -6.98 5.49 -0.41
C SER A 363 -7.40 5.27 1.05
N ASN A 364 -8.69 5.33 1.32
CA ASN A 364 -9.29 5.16 2.64
C ASN A 364 -8.65 5.99 3.77
N ASN A 365 -8.46 7.28 3.51
CA ASN A 365 -7.89 8.23 4.48
C ASN A 365 -8.92 9.20 5.07
N ARG A 366 -10.21 8.94 4.87
CA ARG A 366 -11.32 9.81 5.30
C ARG A 366 -11.20 11.22 4.72
N ILE A 367 -10.73 11.31 3.48
CA ILE A 367 -10.66 12.56 2.72
C ILE A 367 -12.06 12.88 2.21
N THR A 368 -12.51 14.11 2.45
CA THR A 368 -13.81 14.60 2.02
C THR A 368 -13.69 15.42 0.73
N VAL A 369 -14.81 15.99 0.28
CA VAL A 369 -14.88 16.95 -0.82
C VAL A 369 -13.85 18.08 -0.66
N GLU A 370 -13.69 18.63 0.55
CA GLU A 370 -12.81 19.77 0.79
C GLU A 370 -11.33 19.39 0.68
N GLY A 371 -10.93 18.25 1.26
CA GLY A 371 -9.59 17.73 1.11
C GLY A 371 -9.24 17.43 -0.36
N ALA A 372 -10.19 16.89 -1.13
CA ALA A 372 -10.00 16.63 -2.56
C ALA A 372 -9.84 17.92 -3.39
N LYS A 373 -10.61 18.97 -3.09
CA LYS A 373 -10.42 20.30 -3.71
C LYS A 373 -9.01 20.83 -3.43
N LYS A 374 -8.53 20.76 -2.19
CA LYS A 374 -7.17 21.22 -1.84
C LYS A 374 -6.08 20.38 -2.52
N LEU A 375 -6.25 19.07 -2.63
CA LEU A 375 -5.37 18.21 -3.41
C LEU A 375 -5.34 18.62 -4.89
N SER A 376 -6.51 18.90 -5.48
CA SER A 376 -6.60 19.32 -6.89
C SER A 376 -5.81 20.61 -7.17
N LEU A 377 -5.78 21.57 -6.24
CA LEU A 377 -4.98 22.78 -6.37
C LEU A 377 -3.47 22.51 -6.37
N GLY A 378 -3.02 21.50 -5.61
CA GLY A 378 -1.64 21.03 -5.63
C GLY A 378 -1.27 20.36 -6.95
N LEU A 379 -2.12 19.45 -7.41
CA LEU A 379 -1.95 18.72 -8.67
C LEU A 379 -1.88 19.63 -9.89
N ALA A 380 -2.59 20.77 -9.84
CA ALA A 380 -2.58 21.77 -10.91
C ALA A 380 -1.20 22.33 -11.24
N LYS A 381 -0.25 22.27 -10.30
CA LYS A 381 1.14 22.74 -10.47
C LYS A 381 2.17 21.61 -10.42
N ASN A 382 1.74 20.38 -10.13
CA ASN A 382 2.64 19.24 -10.05
C ASN A 382 2.97 18.71 -11.45
N GLU A 383 4.25 18.37 -11.66
CA GLU A 383 4.78 17.89 -12.94
C GLU A 383 5.44 16.50 -12.80
N GLY A 384 5.41 15.90 -11.60
CA GLY A 384 6.13 14.65 -11.31
C GLY A 384 5.21 13.43 -11.19
N LEU A 385 4.03 13.61 -10.61
CA LEU A 385 3.15 12.54 -10.20
C LEU A 385 2.45 11.92 -11.41
N GLU A 386 2.52 10.60 -11.49
CA GLU A 386 1.96 9.78 -12.56
C GLU A 386 0.75 8.96 -12.10
N THR A 387 0.75 8.51 -10.84
CA THR A 387 -0.32 7.70 -10.25
C THR A 387 -0.76 8.31 -8.93
N LEU A 388 -2.07 8.58 -8.83
CA LEU A 388 -2.70 9.04 -7.60
C LEU A 388 -3.90 8.14 -7.28
N MET A 389 -3.86 7.47 -6.14
CA MET A 389 -4.95 6.63 -5.66
C MET A 389 -5.68 7.34 -4.53
N LEU A 390 -6.99 7.51 -4.68
CA LEU A 390 -7.87 8.19 -3.73
C LEU A 390 -9.09 7.34 -3.38
N GLY A 391 -9.06 6.04 -3.68
CA GLY A 391 -10.20 5.14 -3.50
C GLY A 391 -10.72 5.10 -2.07
N THR A 392 -11.98 4.70 -1.88
CA THR A 392 -12.63 4.49 -0.59
C THR A 392 -12.59 5.75 0.31
N ASN A 393 -12.62 6.94 -0.30
CA ASN A 393 -12.72 8.22 0.40
C ASN A 393 -14.09 8.87 0.13
N ALA A 394 -14.53 9.74 1.04
CA ALA A 394 -15.82 10.44 0.96
C ALA A 394 -15.72 11.71 0.09
N ILE A 395 -15.11 11.59 -1.09
CA ILE A 395 -14.81 12.71 -1.99
C ILE A 395 -16.08 13.23 -2.67
N GLY A 396 -17.00 12.33 -3.00
CA GLY A 396 -18.25 12.64 -3.71
C GLY A 396 -18.05 13.28 -5.08
N ASP A 397 -19.16 13.70 -5.70
CA ASP A 397 -19.14 14.28 -7.05
C ASP A 397 -18.35 15.56 -7.17
N GLU A 398 -18.56 16.48 -6.23
CA GLU A 398 -17.95 17.80 -6.29
C GLU A 398 -16.43 17.73 -6.18
N GLY A 399 -15.92 16.82 -5.35
CA GLY A 399 -14.49 16.57 -5.24
C GLY A 399 -13.91 15.91 -6.49
N VAL A 400 -14.63 14.95 -7.09
CA VAL A 400 -14.21 14.32 -8.35
C VAL A 400 -14.22 15.33 -9.50
N LYS A 401 -15.27 16.14 -9.65
CA LYS A 401 -15.34 17.22 -10.66
C LYS A 401 -14.17 18.20 -10.53
N ALA A 402 -13.79 18.56 -9.30
CA ALA A 402 -12.65 19.44 -9.06
C ALA A 402 -11.34 18.82 -9.55
N LEU A 403 -11.13 17.52 -9.30
CA LEU A 403 -9.97 16.78 -9.82
C LEU A 403 -9.98 16.73 -11.35
N LEU A 404 -11.10 16.31 -11.96
CA LEU A 404 -11.22 16.19 -13.42
C LEU A 404 -10.94 17.52 -14.14
N LYS A 405 -11.48 18.63 -13.64
CA LYS A 405 -11.27 19.97 -14.21
C LYS A 405 -9.79 20.37 -14.24
N VAL A 406 -9.02 19.99 -13.22
CA VAL A 406 -7.58 20.26 -13.15
C VAL A 406 -6.81 19.35 -14.11
N LEU A 407 -7.18 18.07 -14.19
CA LEU A 407 -6.56 17.11 -15.10
C LEU A 407 -6.80 17.46 -16.57
N GLU A 408 -7.98 17.97 -16.89
CA GLU A 408 -8.31 18.43 -18.24
C GLU A 408 -7.41 19.62 -18.67
N LYS A 409 -7.25 20.63 -17.78
CA LYS A 409 -6.69 21.93 -18.17
C LYS A 409 -5.22 22.17 -17.82
N LYS A 410 -4.72 21.57 -16.75
CA LYS A 410 -3.44 21.99 -16.13
C LYS A 410 -2.44 20.86 -15.96
N ASN A 411 -2.87 19.70 -15.49
CA ASN A 411 -1.96 18.59 -15.22
C ASN A 411 -1.93 17.62 -16.41
N THR A 412 -0.75 17.41 -17.00
CA THR A 412 -0.53 16.48 -18.12
C THR A 412 0.24 15.22 -17.75
N THR A 413 0.71 15.12 -16.51
CA THR A 413 1.65 14.09 -16.08
C THR A 413 0.96 12.89 -15.45
N LEU A 414 -0.22 13.11 -14.85
CA LEU A 414 -0.99 12.04 -14.25
C LEU A 414 -1.55 11.09 -15.31
N LYS A 415 -1.16 9.81 -15.21
CA LYS A 415 -1.55 8.71 -16.09
C LYS A 415 -2.61 7.83 -15.46
N VAL A 416 -2.61 7.69 -14.14
CA VAL A 416 -3.54 6.82 -13.41
C VAL A 416 -4.17 7.58 -12.25
N LEU A 417 -5.50 7.62 -12.23
CA LEU A 417 -6.28 8.15 -11.11
C LEU A 417 -7.17 7.04 -10.54
N GLY A 418 -6.88 6.60 -9.31
CA GLY A 418 -7.71 5.63 -8.58
C GLY A 418 -8.85 6.30 -7.85
N LEU A 419 -10.09 6.00 -8.24
CA LEU A 419 -11.34 6.41 -7.59
C LEU A 419 -12.18 5.19 -7.21
N GLN A 420 -11.54 4.07 -6.81
CA GLN A 420 -12.26 2.86 -6.42
C GLN A 420 -13.19 3.14 -5.24
N ASP A 421 -14.40 2.57 -5.24
CA ASP A 421 -15.37 2.67 -4.14
C ASP A 421 -15.72 4.12 -3.72
N ILE A 422 -15.72 5.03 -4.70
CA ILE A 422 -16.27 6.38 -4.56
C ILE A 422 -17.60 6.42 -5.31
N THR A 423 -18.67 6.81 -4.60
CA THR A 423 -19.98 7.02 -5.20
C THR A 423 -19.95 8.30 -6.05
N VAL A 424 -20.24 8.19 -7.35
CA VAL A 424 -20.34 9.33 -8.27
C VAL A 424 -21.73 9.45 -8.89
N THR A 425 -22.08 10.55 -9.55
CA THR A 425 -23.30 10.71 -10.38
C THR A 425 -23.09 10.22 -11.81
N LYS A 426 -24.17 9.99 -12.58
CA LYS A 426 -24.07 9.59 -14.00
C LYS A 426 -23.40 10.68 -14.83
N GLU A 427 -23.66 11.93 -14.50
CA GLU A 427 -23.09 13.10 -15.13
C GLU A 427 -21.56 13.11 -14.95
N VAL A 428 -21.08 12.92 -13.72
CA VAL A 428 -19.64 12.84 -13.44
C VAL A 428 -19.00 11.64 -14.11
N TYR A 429 -19.69 10.51 -14.14
CA TYR A 429 -19.20 9.31 -14.84
C TYR A 429 -18.97 9.55 -16.33
N LYS A 430 -19.86 10.29 -17.00
CA LYS A 430 -19.68 10.69 -18.39
C LYS A 430 -18.44 11.58 -18.55
N SER A 431 -18.27 12.57 -17.69
CA SER A 431 -17.07 13.42 -17.70
C SER A 431 -15.76 12.65 -17.44
N ILE A 432 -15.80 11.60 -16.63
CA ILE A 432 -14.66 10.67 -16.47
C ILE A 432 -14.33 10.03 -17.81
N ARG A 433 -15.31 9.43 -18.48
CA ARG A 433 -15.13 8.76 -19.78
C ARG A 433 -14.62 9.69 -20.87
N GLU A 434 -15.22 10.87 -20.99
CA GLU A 434 -14.78 11.91 -21.92
C GLU A 434 -13.29 12.26 -21.69
N LEU A 435 -12.86 12.37 -20.42
CA LEU A 435 -11.47 12.65 -20.10
C LEU A 435 -10.54 11.47 -20.42
N GLU A 436 -10.98 10.22 -20.18
CA GLU A 436 -10.23 9.01 -20.59
C GLU A 436 -10.00 9.00 -22.11
N ASP A 437 -11.02 9.33 -22.90
CA ASP A 437 -10.94 9.34 -24.37
C ASP A 437 -10.06 10.48 -24.90
N ILE A 438 -10.14 11.68 -24.31
CA ILE A 438 -9.37 12.86 -24.76
C ILE A 438 -7.89 12.72 -24.38
N ARG A 439 -7.59 12.21 -23.19
CA ARG A 439 -6.23 12.27 -22.60
C ARG A 439 -5.53 10.92 -22.52
N GLY A 440 -6.24 9.80 -22.73
CA GLY A 440 -5.70 8.46 -22.52
C GLY A 440 -5.31 8.18 -21.06
N ILE A 441 -5.86 8.93 -20.11
CA ILE A 441 -5.65 8.71 -18.69
C ILE A 441 -6.46 7.48 -18.24
N GLN A 442 -5.90 6.64 -17.38
CA GLN A 442 -6.59 5.50 -16.80
C GLN A 442 -7.26 5.90 -15.50
N ILE A 443 -8.59 5.98 -15.47
CA ILE A 443 -9.34 6.32 -14.25
C ILE A 443 -9.97 5.05 -13.70
N ILE A 444 -9.37 4.50 -12.64
CA ILE A 444 -9.83 3.26 -12.03
C ILE A 444 -11.00 3.58 -11.10
N HIS A 445 -12.21 3.38 -11.56
CA HIS A 445 -13.42 3.54 -10.77
C HIS A 445 -14.01 2.15 -10.43
N ALA A 446 -14.38 1.90 -9.17
CA ALA A 446 -15.07 0.65 -8.80
C ALA A 446 -16.58 0.87 -8.78
N GLY A 447 -17.32 0.05 -9.53
CA GLY A 447 -18.76 0.16 -9.74
C GLY A 447 -19.60 -0.39 -8.60
N LEU A 448 -19.40 0.06 -7.36
CA LEU A 448 -20.21 -0.30 -6.20
C LEU A 448 -20.58 0.94 -5.40
N GLY A 449 -21.69 1.56 -5.81
CA GLY A 449 -22.15 2.81 -5.25
C GLY A 449 -23.26 3.45 -6.07
N GLY A 450 -24.43 2.82 -6.10
CA GLY A 450 -25.66 3.43 -6.64
C GLY A 450 -25.89 3.32 -8.15
N TYR A 451 -24.95 2.75 -8.90
CA TYR A 451 -25.23 2.32 -10.26
C TYR A 451 -25.62 0.86 -10.26
N GLU A 452 -26.91 0.61 -10.50
CA GLU A 452 -27.23 -0.33 -11.57
C GLU A 452 -26.19 -0.06 -12.65
N LYS A 453 -25.31 -1.04 -12.95
CA LYS A 453 -24.66 -1.11 -14.26
C LYS A 453 -25.69 -0.50 -15.19
N ILE A 454 -25.39 0.57 -15.94
CA ILE A 454 -26.23 0.89 -17.11
C ILE A 454 -26.40 -0.48 -17.69
N LYS A 455 -27.62 -1.05 -17.60
CA LYS A 455 -27.87 -2.32 -18.22
C LYS A 455 -27.44 -1.95 -19.60
N TYR A 456 -26.35 -2.55 -20.07
CA TYR A 456 -26.10 -2.56 -21.47
C TYR A 456 -27.41 -3.13 -21.97
N VAL A 457 -28.28 -2.23 -22.42
CA VAL A 457 -29.41 -2.56 -23.22
C VAL A 457 -28.62 -2.78 -24.49
N PRO A 458 -28.24 -4.02 -24.83
CA PRO A 458 -27.77 -4.27 -26.17
C PRO A 458 -28.74 -3.52 -27.09
N PRO A 459 -28.25 -2.81 -28.11
CA PRO A 459 -29.13 -2.21 -29.10
C PRO A 459 -30.22 -3.23 -29.39
N PRO A 460 -31.50 -2.85 -29.21
CA PRO A 460 -32.59 -3.81 -29.11
C PRO A 460 -32.44 -4.82 -30.25
N SER A 461 -32.19 -6.09 -29.91
CA SER A 461 -31.92 -7.15 -30.91
C SER A 461 -32.91 -6.99 -32.05
N ALA A 462 -32.53 -7.18 -33.31
CA ALA A 462 -33.39 -6.85 -34.45
C ALA A 462 -34.86 -7.30 -34.28
N MET A 463 -35.03 -8.48 -33.71
CA MET A 463 -36.33 -9.09 -33.37
C MET A 463 -37.17 -8.33 -32.33
N SER A 464 -36.56 -7.61 -31.40
CA SER A 464 -37.25 -6.81 -30.39
C SER A 464 -37.89 -5.56 -30.98
N ILE A 465 -37.24 -4.91 -31.94
CA ILE A 465 -37.82 -3.79 -32.70
C ILE A 465 -39.00 -4.33 -33.53
N LEU A 466 -38.78 -5.44 -34.25
CA LEU A 466 -39.81 -6.06 -35.09
C LEU A 466 -41.00 -6.60 -34.28
N ASP A 467 -40.77 -7.28 -33.15
CA ASP A 467 -41.86 -7.83 -32.31
C ASP A 467 -42.61 -6.73 -31.55
N THR A 468 -41.96 -5.61 -31.21
CA THR A 468 -42.62 -4.43 -30.64
C THR A 468 -43.51 -3.75 -31.68
N PHE A 469 -42.99 -3.55 -32.90
CA PHE A 469 -43.74 -2.99 -34.02
C PHE A 469 -45.00 -3.80 -34.36
N VAL A 470 -44.86 -5.14 -34.47
CA VAL A 470 -45.97 -6.05 -34.74
C VAL A 470 -47.04 -5.94 -33.64
N GLN A 471 -46.65 -5.71 -32.38
CA GLN A 471 -47.57 -5.56 -31.25
C GLN A 471 -48.26 -4.19 -31.23
N GLU A 472 -47.52 -3.10 -31.42
CA GLU A 472 -48.04 -1.73 -31.39
C GLU A 472 -49.06 -1.49 -32.53
N ASN A 473 -48.77 -2.04 -33.71
CA ASN A 473 -49.67 -1.93 -34.86
C ASN A 473 -50.73 -3.03 -34.94
N ARG A 474 -50.82 -3.91 -33.93
CA ARG A 474 -51.79 -5.02 -33.85
C ARG A 474 -51.84 -5.89 -35.12
N MET A 475 -50.70 -6.03 -35.79
CA MET A 475 -50.59 -6.81 -37.02
C MET A 475 -50.00 -8.18 -36.71
N ARG A 476 -50.12 -9.15 -37.62
CA ARG A 476 -49.39 -10.43 -37.47
C ARG A 476 -48.03 -10.29 -38.13
N MET A 477 -47.08 -11.10 -37.68
CA MET A 477 -45.71 -11.06 -38.22
C MET A 477 -45.64 -11.40 -39.72
N ILE A 478 -46.59 -12.21 -40.21
CA ILE A 478 -46.75 -12.46 -41.65
C ILE A 478 -47.24 -11.23 -42.42
N ASP A 479 -48.04 -10.36 -41.78
CA ASP A 479 -48.53 -9.13 -42.41
C ASP A 479 -47.40 -8.10 -42.50
N MET A 480 -46.46 -8.09 -41.53
CA MET A 480 -45.24 -7.28 -41.58
C MET A 480 -44.26 -7.80 -42.64
N PHE A 481 -44.04 -9.12 -42.69
CA PHE A 481 -43.18 -9.76 -43.68
C PHE A 481 -43.60 -9.38 -45.10
N ARG A 482 -44.90 -9.44 -45.41
CA ARG A 482 -45.48 -9.04 -46.70
C ARG A 482 -45.43 -7.54 -46.99
N GLN A 483 -45.29 -6.69 -45.98
CA GLN A 483 -45.12 -5.25 -46.20
C GLN A 483 -43.68 -4.91 -46.60
N PHE A 484 -42.71 -5.71 -46.13
CA PHE A 484 -41.29 -5.54 -46.37
C PHE A 484 -40.86 -6.23 -47.68
N ASP A 485 -41.43 -7.42 -47.96
CA ASP A 485 -41.28 -8.16 -49.21
C ASP A 485 -42.08 -7.47 -50.33
N LYS A 486 -41.47 -6.47 -50.99
CA LYS A 486 -42.15 -5.65 -52.02
C LYS A 486 -42.22 -6.39 -53.35
N ASP A 487 -41.27 -7.27 -53.62
CA ASP A 487 -41.20 -8.04 -54.86
C ASP A 487 -41.97 -9.39 -54.78
N GLN A 488 -42.51 -9.74 -53.60
CA GLN A 488 -43.22 -10.99 -53.32
C GLN A 488 -42.37 -12.23 -53.58
N SER A 489 -41.06 -12.11 -53.44
CA SER A 489 -40.11 -13.20 -53.63
C SER A 489 -40.21 -14.26 -52.53
N GLY A 490 -40.78 -13.91 -51.37
CA GLY A 490 -40.88 -14.80 -50.22
C GLY A 490 -39.67 -14.75 -49.28
N ASP A 491 -38.69 -13.89 -49.58
CA ASP A 491 -37.50 -13.61 -48.78
C ASP A 491 -37.35 -12.08 -48.65
N ILE A 492 -36.79 -11.58 -47.55
CA ILE A 492 -36.52 -10.14 -47.38
C ILE A 492 -35.03 -9.87 -47.62
N THR A 493 -34.72 -9.08 -48.64
CA THR A 493 -33.34 -8.64 -48.91
C THR A 493 -32.89 -7.52 -47.96
N ALA A 494 -31.58 -7.30 -47.85
CA ALA A 494 -31.02 -6.20 -47.06
C ALA A 494 -31.57 -4.82 -47.47
N GLU A 495 -31.80 -4.61 -48.77
CA GLU A 495 -32.34 -3.36 -49.32
C GLU A 495 -33.81 -3.17 -48.96
N GLU A 496 -34.61 -4.24 -49.05
CA GLU A 496 -36.02 -4.24 -48.64
C GLU A 496 -36.19 -4.09 -47.13
N PHE A 497 -35.30 -4.69 -46.35
CA PHE A 497 -35.27 -4.54 -44.90
C PHE A 497 -34.97 -3.09 -44.49
N LYS A 498 -33.98 -2.47 -45.14
CA LYS A 498 -33.62 -1.06 -44.93
C LYS A 498 -34.73 -0.11 -45.38
N ALA A 499 -35.34 -0.36 -46.55
CA ALA A 499 -36.44 0.43 -47.08
C ALA A 499 -37.69 0.32 -46.20
N GLY A 500 -38.02 -0.89 -45.75
CA GLY A 500 -39.11 -1.15 -44.82
C GLY A 500 -38.93 -0.38 -43.52
N LEU A 501 -37.75 -0.43 -42.88
CA LEU A 501 -37.50 0.31 -41.63
C LEU A 501 -37.52 1.83 -41.79
N LYS A 502 -37.09 2.36 -42.96
CA LYS A 502 -37.21 3.80 -43.30
C LYS A 502 -38.65 4.24 -43.50
N GLU A 503 -39.48 3.42 -44.17
CA GLU A 503 -40.91 3.67 -44.36
C GLU A 503 -41.67 3.69 -43.01
N LEU A 504 -41.14 3.03 -41.99
CA LEU A 504 -41.66 3.02 -40.62
C LEU A 504 -41.23 4.20 -39.75
N GLY A 505 -40.41 5.14 -40.26
CA GLY A 505 -40.03 6.36 -39.54
C GLY A 505 -39.04 6.15 -38.38
N LEU A 506 -38.38 4.99 -38.32
CA LEU A 506 -37.35 4.71 -37.32
C LEU A 506 -35.99 5.24 -37.84
N ALA A 507 -35.45 6.26 -37.19
CA ALA A 507 -34.11 6.78 -37.48
C ALA A 507 -33.05 5.84 -36.88
N VAL A 508 -32.66 4.82 -37.64
CA VAL A 508 -31.60 3.86 -37.28
C VAL A 508 -30.39 4.11 -38.18
N ASP A 509 -29.19 4.05 -37.59
CA ASP A 509 -27.92 4.27 -38.29
C ASP A 509 -27.58 3.11 -39.25
N GLU A 510 -26.87 3.36 -40.35
CA GLU A 510 -26.63 2.34 -41.40
C GLU A 510 -25.82 1.14 -40.88
N ASP A 511 -24.84 1.39 -40.00
CA ASP A 511 -24.03 0.35 -39.36
C ASP A 511 -24.86 -0.56 -38.42
N GLN A 512 -25.89 0.01 -37.77
CA GLN A 512 -26.79 -0.75 -36.90
C GLN A 512 -27.77 -1.62 -37.71
N LEU A 513 -28.18 -1.16 -38.90
CA LEU A 513 -29.05 -1.93 -39.79
C LEU A 513 -28.34 -3.17 -40.33
N ASP A 514 -27.06 -3.06 -40.67
CA ASP A 514 -26.25 -4.19 -41.15
C ASP A 514 -26.00 -5.22 -40.05
N GLU A 515 -25.81 -4.77 -38.81
CA GLU A 515 -25.73 -5.67 -37.64
C GLU A 515 -27.06 -6.40 -37.40
N MET A 516 -28.20 -5.71 -37.55
CA MET A 516 -29.53 -6.32 -37.41
C MET A 516 -29.81 -7.39 -38.46
N ILE A 517 -29.41 -7.16 -39.71
CA ILE A 517 -29.55 -8.13 -40.81
C ILE A 517 -28.70 -9.36 -40.53
N THR A 518 -27.45 -9.17 -40.10
CA THR A 518 -26.52 -10.25 -39.74
C THR A 518 -27.03 -11.09 -38.56
N GLN A 519 -27.82 -10.51 -37.65
CA GLN A 519 -28.42 -11.23 -36.52
C GLN A 519 -29.65 -12.06 -36.90
N LEU A 520 -30.37 -11.69 -37.97
CA LEU A 520 -31.58 -12.39 -38.42
C LEU A 520 -31.28 -13.47 -39.46
N ASP A 521 -30.29 -13.23 -40.32
CA ASP A 521 -29.78 -14.18 -41.31
C ASP A 521 -28.92 -15.27 -40.63
N THR A 522 -29.57 -16.39 -40.30
CA THR A 522 -28.94 -17.46 -39.50
C THR A 522 -28.09 -18.37 -40.36
N ASP A 523 -28.46 -18.55 -41.63
CA ASP A 523 -27.73 -19.38 -42.59
C ASP A 523 -26.66 -18.60 -43.39
N LYS A 524 -26.58 -17.28 -43.20
CA LYS A 524 -25.62 -16.34 -43.81
C LYS A 524 -25.75 -16.24 -45.33
N ASN A 525 -26.96 -16.45 -45.86
CA ASN A 525 -27.22 -16.42 -47.29
C ASN A 525 -27.45 -14.98 -47.83
N GLY A 526 -27.48 -13.98 -46.95
CA GLY A 526 -27.67 -12.57 -47.28
C GLY A 526 -29.14 -12.14 -47.44
N ARG A 527 -30.09 -13.01 -47.12
CA ARG A 527 -31.55 -12.80 -47.16
C ARG A 527 -32.16 -13.29 -45.85
N ILE A 528 -33.33 -12.75 -45.49
CA ILE A 528 -34.06 -13.16 -44.29
C ILE A 528 -35.34 -13.85 -44.72
N ASP A 529 -35.43 -15.16 -44.48
CA ASP A 529 -36.64 -15.91 -44.78
C ASP A 529 -37.70 -15.82 -43.64
N TYR A 530 -38.93 -16.22 -43.94
CA TYR A 530 -40.00 -16.18 -42.93
C TYR A 530 -39.77 -17.14 -41.75
N GLN A 531 -39.06 -18.24 -41.96
CA GLN A 531 -38.76 -19.26 -40.96
C GLN A 531 -37.66 -18.81 -39.99
N GLU A 532 -36.63 -18.10 -40.47
CA GLU A 532 -35.59 -17.44 -39.70
C GLU A 532 -36.19 -16.35 -38.82
N LEU A 533 -37.07 -15.53 -39.39
CA LEU A 533 -37.81 -14.50 -38.64
C LEU A 533 -38.66 -15.12 -37.52
N MET A 534 -39.38 -16.21 -37.80
CA MET A 534 -40.19 -16.91 -36.80
C MET A 534 -39.35 -17.63 -35.73
N THR A 535 -38.22 -18.21 -36.12
CA THR A 535 -37.27 -18.86 -35.19
C THR A 535 -36.65 -17.84 -34.26
N GLY A 536 -36.18 -16.71 -34.79
CA GLY A 536 -35.68 -15.57 -34.02
C GLY A 536 -36.75 -15.03 -33.04
N ARG A 537 -38.01 -14.93 -33.46
CA ARG A 537 -39.12 -14.49 -32.60
C ARG A 537 -39.38 -15.44 -31.42
N VAL A 538 -39.33 -16.75 -31.66
CA VAL A 538 -39.54 -17.76 -30.62
C VAL A 538 -38.40 -17.74 -29.61
N ILE A 539 -37.15 -17.66 -30.07
CA ILE A 539 -35.96 -17.56 -29.22
C ILE A 539 -36.05 -16.28 -28.37
N PHE A 540 -36.30 -15.14 -28.99
CA PHE A 540 -36.44 -13.85 -28.32
C PHE A 540 -37.50 -13.88 -27.21
N ARG A 541 -38.71 -14.36 -27.49
CA ARG A 541 -39.78 -14.45 -26.49
C ARG A 541 -39.47 -15.43 -25.35
N THR A 542 -38.74 -16.51 -25.64
CA THR A 542 -38.32 -17.48 -24.64
C THR A 542 -37.29 -16.88 -23.68
N GLU A 543 -36.35 -16.10 -24.20
CA GLU A 543 -35.40 -15.34 -23.38
C GLU A 543 -36.09 -14.29 -22.50
N GLN A 544 -37.09 -13.56 -23.03
CA GLN A 544 -37.84 -12.58 -22.24
C GLN A 544 -38.59 -13.24 -21.08
N ARG A 545 -39.19 -14.41 -21.31
CA ARG A 545 -39.86 -15.19 -20.25
C ARG A 545 -38.87 -15.69 -19.19
N TYR A 546 -37.68 -16.13 -19.60
CA TYR A 546 -36.63 -16.56 -18.68
C TYR A 546 -36.16 -15.39 -17.80
N LYS A 547 -35.86 -14.23 -18.41
CA LYS A 547 -35.46 -12.99 -17.70
C LYS A 547 -36.52 -12.54 -16.69
N ALA A 548 -37.80 -12.58 -17.06
CA ALA A 548 -38.91 -12.24 -16.16
C ALA A 548 -39.01 -13.20 -14.95
N ARG A 549 -38.84 -14.51 -15.16
CA ARG A 549 -38.87 -15.51 -14.07
C ARG A 549 -37.69 -15.35 -13.12
N THR A 550 -36.50 -15.05 -13.63
CA THR A 550 -35.32 -14.83 -12.79
C THR A 550 -35.43 -13.54 -11.97
N ALA A 551 -35.98 -12.46 -12.55
CA ALA A 551 -36.21 -11.21 -11.86
C ALA A 551 -37.23 -11.37 -10.71
N ALA A 552 -38.36 -12.04 -10.98
CA ALA A 552 -39.38 -12.32 -9.96
C ALA A 552 -38.85 -13.19 -8.81
N ARG A 553 -37.93 -14.13 -9.10
CA ARG A 553 -37.27 -14.96 -8.07
C ARG A 553 -36.31 -14.15 -7.22
N ALA A 554 -35.57 -13.22 -7.81
CA ALA A 554 -34.67 -12.32 -7.08
C ALA A 554 -35.44 -11.38 -6.14
N GLU A 555 -36.51 -10.77 -6.64
CA GLU A 555 -37.38 -9.89 -5.86
C GLU A 555 -38.02 -10.62 -4.65
N LYS A 556 -38.40 -11.88 -4.84
CA LYS A 556 -38.93 -12.72 -3.75
C LYS A 556 -37.88 -12.98 -2.67
N LEU A 557 -36.64 -13.28 -3.07
CA LEU A 557 -35.52 -13.54 -2.15
C LEU A 557 -35.13 -12.29 -1.36
N GLU A 558 -35.22 -11.12 -2.00
CA GLU A 558 -34.97 -9.82 -1.38
C GLU A 558 -36.03 -9.49 -0.33
N LYS A 559 -37.32 -9.65 -0.65
CA LYS A 559 -38.42 -9.50 0.32
C LYS A 559 -38.32 -10.48 1.50
N GLU A 560 -37.81 -11.70 1.27
CA GLU A 560 -37.55 -12.66 2.35
C GLU A 560 -36.40 -12.23 3.26
N ARG A 561 -35.31 -11.67 2.70
CA ARG A 561 -34.20 -11.09 3.47
C ARG A 561 -34.65 -9.90 4.32
N GLU A 562 -35.44 -9.00 3.77
CA GLU A 562 -35.97 -7.84 4.50
C GLU A 562 -36.86 -8.27 5.68
N ARG A 563 -37.74 -9.27 5.48
CA ARG A 563 -38.56 -9.83 6.58
C ARG A 563 -37.70 -10.43 7.69
N HIS A 564 -36.62 -11.11 7.34
CA HIS A 564 -35.71 -11.71 8.32
C HIS A 564 -34.91 -10.66 9.09
N GLN A 565 -34.65 -9.51 8.49
CA GLN A 565 -33.95 -8.38 9.12
C GLN A 565 -34.86 -7.59 10.07
N LEU A 566 -36.16 -7.50 9.78
CA LEU A 566 -37.19 -6.90 10.64
C LEU A 566 -37.62 -7.77 11.84
N GLN A 567 -37.28 -9.07 11.85
CA GLN A 567 -37.60 -9.99 12.95
C GLN A 567 -36.49 -10.15 14.00
N LEU A 568 -35.37 -9.42 13.89
CA LEU A 568 -34.36 -9.40 14.94
C LEU A 568 -34.94 -8.66 16.17
N PRO A 569 -35.06 -9.31 17.34
CA PRO A 569 -35.60 -8.65 18.52
C PRO A 569 -34.68 -7.51 18.95
N THR A 570 -35.24 -6.31 19.08
CA THR A 570 -34.57 -5.17 19.70
C THR A 570 -34.17 -5.56 21.14
N PRO A 571 -32.95 -5.28 21.60
CA PRO A 571 -32.58 -5.55 22.98
C PRO A 571 -33.44 -4.67 23.90
N GLU A 572 -34.36 -5.29 24.63
CA GLU A 572 -35.08 -4.62 25.72
C GLU A 572 -34.05 -4.19 26.78
N PHE A 573 -33.68 -2.92 26.79
CA PHE A 573 -33.04 -2.30 27.94
C PHE A 573 -34.07 -2.25 29.08
N ARG A 574 -34.12 -3.32 29.87
CA ARG A 574 -34.76 -3.25 31.19
C ARG A 574 -33.99 -2.28 32.05
N GLY A 575 -34.64 -1.15 32.32
CA GLY A 575 -34.17 -0.16 33.27
C GLY A 575 -33.83 -0.80 34.62
N LEU A 576 -32.61 -0.58 35.06
CA LEU A 576 -32.26 -0.69 36.47
C LEU A 576 -32.44 0.71 37.06
N SER A 577 -33.59 0.90 37.71
CA SER A 577 -33.71 1.85 38.80
C SER A 577 -32.84 1.35 39.96
N LEU A 578 -31.74 2.06 40.24
CA LEU A 578 -31.28 2.46 41.59
C LEU A 578 -30.02 3.33 41.46
#